data_AF-A0AAD9C5F0-F1
#
_entry.id   AF-A0AAD9C5F0-F1
#
_cell.length_a   1.000
_cell.length_b   1.000
_cell.length_c   1.000
_cell.angle_alpha   90.00
_cell.angle_beta   90.00
_cell.angle_gamma   90.00
#
_symmetry.space_group_name_H-M   'P 1'
#
loop_
_entity.id
_entity.type
_entity.pdbx_description
1 polymer ?
#
loop_
_entity_poly.entity_id
_entity_poly.type
_entity_poly.pdbx_seq_one_letter_code
_entity_poly.pdbx_strand_id
1 'polypeptide(L)'
;MTSFLNYLSPVERSAVEKALQGTMEESDEEDLLDLFTRMGSHFLPAKNNMEPAIETMAHKAILQEPKYIVDCFLTPMSLVQLKLPDKDSVLSLYEKKKATGRRVSQLFETTNVVLSQREQTTFNHLQRYVKNADQDKAEKNPAFLHWFFCHMC
;
A
#
# COMPACT_ATOMS: atom_id res chain seq x y z
N MET A 1 -5.19 -0.81 -21.00
CA MET A 1 -4.56 -2.13 -20.73
C MET A 1 -3.33 -2.05 -19.82
N THR A 2 -2.27 -1.30 -20.15
CA THR A 2 -0.98 -1.32 -19.42
C THR A 2 -1.08 -1.04 -17.92
N SER A 3 -1.92 -0.07 -17.51
CA SER A 3 -2.15 0.22 -16.10
C SER A 3 -2.81 -0.93 -15.34
N PHE A 4 -3.66 -1.71 -16.01
CA PHE A 4 -4.31 -2.87 -15.39
C PHE A 4 -3.33 -4.00 -15.18
N LEU A 5 -2.48 -4.29 -16.16
CA LEU A 5 -1.43 -5.30 -16.00
C LEU A 5 -0.53 -4.99 -14.80
N ASN A 6 -0.19 -3.72 -14.55
CA ASN A 6 0.58 -3.30 -13.38
C ASN A 6 -0.17 -3.44 -12.05
N TYR A 7 -1.50 -3.44 -12.06
CA TYR A 7 -2.34 -3.67 -10.89
C TYR A 7 -2.40 -5.16 -10.52
N LEU A 8 -2.24 -6.05 -11.49
CA LEU A 8 -2.28 -7.50 -11.30
C LEU A 8 -0.96 -8.06 -10.74
N SER A 9 -1.08 -9.16 -10.00
CA SER A 9 0.06 -9.99 -9.62
C SER A 9 0.75 -10.57 -10.87
N PRO A 10 2.02 -11.01 -10.78
CA PRO A 10 2.73 -11.58 -11.93
C PRO A 10 2.01 -12.76 -12.59
N VAL A 11 1.36 -13.61 -11.79
CA VAL A 11 0.61 -14.79 -12.25
C VAL A 11 -0.63 -14.35 -13.04
N GLU A 12 -1.47 -13.52 -12.43
CA GLU A 12 -2.68 -12.98 -13.07
C GLU A 12 -2.35 -12.19 -14.36
N ARG A 13 -1.26 -11.43 -14.35
CA ARG A 13 -0.78 -10.69 -15.52
C ARG A 13 -0.47 -11.63 -16.68
N SER A 14 0.29 -12.70 -16.40
CA SER A 14 0.64 -13.71 -17.40
C SER A 14 -0.63 -14.37 -17.98
N ALA A 15 -1.58 -14.75 -17.13
CA ALA A 15 -2.84 -15.33 -17.56
C ALA A 15 -3.64 -14.38 -18.48
N VAL A 16 -3.74 -13.09 -18.12
CA VAL A 16 -4.41 -12.06 -18.95
C VAL A 16 -3.70 -11.87 -20.30
N GLU A 17 -2.37 -11.80 -20.32
CA GLU A 17 -1.61 -11.64 -21.56
C GLU A 17 -1.80 -12.82 -22.51
N LYS A 18 -1.76 -14.05 -21.99
CA LYS A 18 -2.04 -15.26 -22.76
C LYS A 18 -3.50 -15.34 -23.24
N ALA A 19 -4.45 -14.88 -22.42
CA ALA A 19 -5.86 -14.80 -22.79
C ALA A 19 -6.10 -13.86 -23.98
N LEU A 20 -5.44 -12.70 -23.98
CA LEU A 20 -5.50 -11.74 -25.08
C LEU A 20 -4.79 -12.26 -26.35
N GLN A 21 -3.75 -13.07 -26.19
CA GLN A 21 -3.03 -13.70 -27.31
C GLN A 21 -3.71 -14.98 -27.83
N GLY A 22 -4.69 -15.52 -27.08
CA GLY A 22 -5.38 -16.77 -27.41
C GLY A 22 -4.53 -18.03 -27.20
N THR A 23 -3.49 -17.94 -26.37
CA THR A 23 -2.46 -19.00 -26.15
C THR A 23 -2.54 -19.62 -24.75
N MET A 24 -3.73 -19.60 -24.13
CA MET A 24 -3.94 -20.13 -22.78
C MET A 24 -3.83 -21.67 -22.71
N GLU A 25 -3.24 -22.16 -21.62
CA GLU A 25 -3.30 -23.55 -21.18
C GLU A 25 -4.30 -23.70 -20.02
N GLU A 26 -4.60 -24.94 -19.60
CA GLU A 26 -5.58 -25.23 -18.54
C GLU A 26 -5.26 -24.53 -17.21
N SER A 27 -3.98 -24.46 -16.83
CA SER A 27 -3.56 -23.71 -15.63
C SER A 27 -3.79 -22.20 -15.76
N ASP A 28 -3.65 -21.64 -16.98
CA ASP A 28 -3.91 -20.21 -17.19
C ASP A 28 -5.42 -19.91 -17.14
N GLU A 29 -6.29 -20.88 -17.50
CA GLU A 29 -7.74 -20.74 -17.37
C GLU A 29 -8.18 -20.70 -15.89
N GLU A 30 -7.59 -21.53 -15.04
CA GLU A 30 -7.83 -21.50 -13.58
C GLU A 30 -7.42 -20.15 -12.98
N ASP A 31 -6.19 -19.70 -13.26
CA ASP A 31 -5.68 -18.41 -12.78
C ASP A 31 -6.55 -17.22 -13.25
N LEU A 32 -7.01 -17.28 -14.51
CA LEU A 32 -7.89 -16.25 -15.05
C LEU A 32 -9.29 -16.30 -14.42
N LEU A 33 -9.83 -17.49 -14.16
CA LEU A 33 -11.13 -17.64 -13.52
C LEU A 33 -11.11 -17.14 -12.08
N ASP A 34 -10.01 -17.38 -11.35
CA ASP A 34 -9.79 -16.84 -10.01
C ASP A 34 -9.75 -15.31 -10.04
N LEU A 35 -9.04 -14.72 -11.01
CA LEU A 35 -9.06 -13.27 -11.23
C LEU A 35 -10.46 -12.75 -11.53
N PHE A 36 -11.19 -13.37 -12.45
CA PHE A 36 -12.57 -12.98 -12.77
C PHE A 36 -13.46 -13.06 -11.54
N THR A 37 -13.33 -14.13 -10.74
CA THR A 37 -14.09 -14.33 -9.51
C THR A 37 -13.78 -13.25 -8.48
N ARG A 38 -12.51 -12.92 -8.28
CA ARG A 38 -12.05 -11.82 -7.42
C ARG A 38 -12.62 -10.47 -7.86
N MET A 39 -12.84 -10.29 -9.16
CA MET A 39 -13.39 -9.07 -9.76
C MET A 39 -14.93 -9.05 -9.82
N GLY A 40 -15.57 -10.14 -9.40
CA GLY A 40 -17.02 -10.29 -9.27
C GLY A 40 -17.71 -11.00 -10.44
N SER A 41 -16.98 -11.75 -11.26
CA SER A 41 -17.51 -12.61 -12.33
C SER A 41 -17.14 -14.07 -12.08
N HIS A 42 -18.13 -14.96 -11.92
CA HIS A 42 -17.88 -16.37 -11.60
C HIS A 42 -17.70 -17.28 -12.83
N PHE A 43 -17.49 -16.70 -14.00
CA PHE A 43 -17.33 -17.43 -15.24
C PHE A 43 -16.41 -16.68 -16.21
N LEU A 44 -15.75 -17.44 -17.08
CA LEU A 44 -14.96 -16.91 -18.18
C LEU A 44 -15.85 -16.60 -19.39
N PRO A 45 -15.60 -15.47 -20.06
CA PRO A 45 -16.28 -15.12 -21.31
C PRO A 45 -15.77 -16.02 -22.45
N ALA A 46 -16.57 -16.11 -23.51
CA ALA A 46 -16.13 -16.74 -24.75
C ALA A 46 -14.90 -16.00 -25.35
N LYS A 47 -14.06 -16.70 -26.12
CA LYS A 47 -12.80 -16.15 -26.67
C LYS A 47 -12.97 -14.82 -27.41
N ASN A 48 -14.06 -14.66 -28.16
CA ASN A 48 -14.38 -13.43 -28.89
C ASN A 48 -14.79 -12.25 -27.99
N ASN A 49 -15.18 -12.51 -26.75
CA ASN A 49 -15.60 -11.53 -25.76
C ASN A 49 -14.57 -11.35 -24.62
N MET A 50 -13.41 -12.00 -24.73
CA MET A 50 -12.38 -12.00 -23.69
C MET A 50 -11.81 -10.60 -23.45
N GLU A 51 -11.37 -9.93 -24.53
CA GLU A 51 -10.80 -8.58 -24.44
C GLU A 51 -11.81 -7.55 -23.89
N PRO A 52 -13.04 -7.43 -24.41
CA PRO A 52 -14.05 -6.53 -23.83
C PRO A 52 -14.37 -6.79 -22.35
N ALA A 53 -14.36 -8.06 -21.93
CA ALA A 53 -14.59 -8.42 -20.54
C ALA A 53 -13.44 -7.95 -19.64
N ILE A 54 -12.18 -8.17 -20.08
CA ILE A 54 -10.98 -7.70 -19.39
C ILE A 54 -10.95 -6.17 -19.33
N GLU A 55 -11.33 -5.48 -20.39
CA GLU A 55 -11.44 -4.01 -20.41
C GLU A 55 -12.47 -3.50 -19.40
N THR A 56 -13.63 -4.16 -19.33
CA THR A 56 -14.68 -3.83 -18.37
C THR A 56 -14.20 -4.02 -16.93
N MET A 57 -13.52 -5.14 -16.66
CA MET A 57 -12.91 -5.41 -15.35
C MET A 57 -11.85 -4.37 -14.98
N ALA A 58 -10.97 -4.02 -15.92
CA ALA A 58 -9.93 -3.02 -15.73
C ALA A 58 -10.53 -1.65 -15.41
N HIS A 59 -11.58 -1.26 -16.13
CA HIS A 59 -12.28 -0.01 -15.90
C HIS A 59 -12.93 0.02 -14.50
N LYS A 60 -13.56 -1.08 -14.09
CA LYS A 60 -14.15 -1.20 -12.76
C LYS A 60 -13.10 -1.08 -11.63
N ALA A 61 -12.03 -1.88 -11.68
CA ALA A 61 -11.01 -1.91 -10.62
C ALA A 61 -10.19 -0.62 -10.52
N ILE A 62 -9.82 0.00 -11.64
CA ILE A 62 -8.86 1.12 -11.62
C ILE A 62 -9.56 2.47 -11.56
N LEU A 63 -10.79 2.58 -12.07
CA LEU A 63 -11.51 3.85 -12.16
C LEU A 63 -12.73 3.88 -11.25
N GLN A 64 -13.64 2.91 -11.36
CA GLN A 64 -14.93 2.99 -10.66
C GLN A 64 -14.79 2.77 -9.15
N GLU A 65 -14.06 1.72 -8.74
CA GLU A 65 -13.87 1.42 -7.31
C GLU A 65 -13.08 2.52 -6.58
N PRO A 66 -11.92 3.00 -7.08
CA PRO A 66 -11.22 4.12 -6.44
C PRO A 66 -12.05 5.40 -6.43
N LYS A 67 -12.81 5.69 -7.49
CA LYS A 67 -13.72 6.84 -7.52
C LYS A 67 -14.77 6.75 -6.42
N TYR A 68 -15.39 5.58 -6.25
CA TYR A 68 -16.38 5.37 -5.19
C TYR A 68 -15.78 5.66 -3.81
N ILE A 69 -14.57 5.16 -3.54
CA ILE A 69 -13.86 5.43 -2.29
C ILE A 69 -13.61 6.94 -2.11
N VAL A 70 -13.09 7.62 -3.14
CA VAL A 70 -12.89 9.08 -3.09
C VAL A 70 -14.21 9.81 -2.80
N ASP A 71 -15.29 9.42 -3.48
CA ASP A 71 -16.62 10.01 -3.31
C ASP A 71 -17.13 9.84 -1.87
N CYS A 72 -16.89 8.68 -1.23
CA CYS A 72 -17.20 8.47 0.19
C CYS A 72 -16.42 9.42 1.12
N PHE A 73 -15.17 9.72 0.79
CA PHE A 73 -14.33 10.62 1.59
C PHE A 73 -14.54 12.10 1.31
N LEU A 74 -15.21 12.49 0.22
CA LEU A 74 -15.42 13.91 -0.13
C LEU A 74 -16.08 14.70 1.00
N THR A 75 -17.16 14.16 1.60
CA THR A 75 -17.90 14.87 2.64
C THR A 75 -17.07 15.03 3.92
N PRO A 76 -16.48 13.97 4.52
CA PRO A 76 -15.57 14.14 5.65
C PRO A 76 -14.35 15.03 5.35
N MET A 77 -13.75 14.92 4.16
CA MET A 77 -12.58 15.71 3.78
C MET A 77 -12.87 17.21 3.68
N SER A 78 -14.10 17.59 3.31
CA SER A 78 -14.51 19.00 3.29
C SER A 78 -14.36 19.69 4.66
N LEU A 79 -14.47 18.93 5.76
CA LEU A 79 -14.30 19.44 7.12
C LEU A 79 -12.84 19.70 7.49
N VAL A 80 -11.90 19.00 6.84
CA VAL A 80 -10.47 19.07 7.16
C VAL A 80 -9.79 20.28 6.52
N GLN A 81 -10.49 21.03 5.65
CA GLN A 81 -9.99 22.19 4.89
C GLN A 81 -8.58 21.99 4.30
N LEU A 82 -8.23 20.75 3.96
CA LEU A 82 -6.92 20.46 3.40
C LEU A 82 -6.89 20.96 1.96
N LYS A 83 -6.27 22.12 1.75
CA LYS A 83 -6.03 22.65 0.40
C LYS A 83 -4.90 21.84 -0.23
N LEU A 84 -5.26 20.80 -0.97
CA LEU A 84 -4.37 20.03 -1.83
C LEU A 84 -4.69 20.42 -3.29
N PRO A 85 -4.02 21.45 -3.83
CA PRO A 85 -4.38 22.02 -5.13
C PRO A 85 -4.10 21.09 -6.31
N ASP A 86 -3.14 20.17 -6.15
CA ASP A 86 -2.67 19.28 -7.21
C ASP A 86 -2.17 17.95 -6.66
N LYS A 87 -1.88 17.03 -7.57
CA LYS A 87 -1.34 15.69 -7.28
C LYS A 87 -0.03 15.75 -6.49
N ASP A 88 0.86 16.68 -6.81
CA ASP A 88 2.18 16.78 -6.19
C ASP A 88 2.08 17.21 -4.73
N SER A 89 1.10 18.04 -4.41
CA SER A 89 0.75 18.45 -3.04
C SER A 89 0.30 17.25 -2.21
N VAL A 90 -0.51 16.35 -2.78
CA VAL A 90 -0.94 15.10 -2.12
C VAL A 90 0.27 14.19 -1.88
N LEU A 91 1.12 13.99 -2.90
CA LEU A 91 2.31 13.16 -2.78
C LEU A 91 3.30 13.71 -1.76
N SER A 92 3.53 15.02 -1.77
CA SER A 92 4.40 15.71 -0.80
C SER A 92 3.88 15.56 0.63
N LEU A 93 2.57 15.68 0.84
CA LEU A 93 1.96 15.42 2.14
C LEU A 93 2.17 13.97 2.60
N TYR A 94 1.94 13.01 1.70
CA TYR A 94 2.15 11.59 1.98
C TYR A 94 3.60 11.30 2.38
N GLU A 95 4.57 11.77 1.58
CA GLU A 95 6.00 11.64 1.89
C GLU A 95 6.40 12.36 3.18
N LYS A 96 5.72 13.47 3.51
CA LYS A 96 5.90 14.16 4.80
C LYS A 96 5.37 13.36 5.99
N LYS A 97 4.38 12.50 5.79
CA LYS A 97 3.79 11.65 6.84
C LYS A 97 4.45 10.27 6.94
N LYS A 98 5.14 9.82 5.89
CA LYS A 98 5.90 8.58 5.88
C LYS A 98 6.85 8.50 7.08
N ALA A 99 6.83 7.38 7.80
CA ALA A 99 7.75 7.18 8.92
C ALA A 99 9.18 7.06 8.37
N THR A 100 10.11 7.80 8.96
CA THR A 100 11.55 7.68 8.65
C THR A 100 12.30 7.49 9.95
N GLY A 101 13.44 6.80 9.92
CA GLY A 101 14.26 6.57 11.12
C GLY A 101 14.55 7.87 11.88
N ARG A 102 14.79 8.97 11.15
CA ARG A 102 14.98 10.30 11.71
C ARG A 102 13.72 10.82 12.43
N ARG A 103 12.54 10.71 11.82
CA ARG A 103 11.27 11.15 12.44
C ARG A 103 10.92 10.30 13.66
N VAL A 104 11.08 8.98 13.57
CA VAL A 104 10.78 8.06 14.68
C VAL A 104 11.72 8.32 15.86
N SER A 105 13.02 8.51 15.62
CA SER A 105 13.98 8.83 16.68
C SER A 105 13.68 10.16 17.40
N GLN A 106 13.00 11.11 16.73
CA GLN A 106 12.61 12.39 17.32
C GLN A 106 11.37 12.28 18.21
N LEU A 107 10.61 11.18 18.12
CA LEU A 107 9.45 10.91 18.98
C LEU A 107 9.83 10.25 20.30
N PHE A 108 11.09 9.86 20.48
CA PHE A 108 11.55 9.25 21.73
C PHE A 108 11.64 10.31 22.81
N GLU A 109 10.78 10.17 23.80
CA GLU A 109 10.77 10.96 25.02
C GLU A 109 11.05 10.04 26.20
N THR A 110 11.80 10.54 27.19
CA THR A 110 12.08 9.79 28.40
C THR A 110 11.08 10.18 29.48
N THR A 111 10.45 9.19 30.10
CA THR A 111 9.50 9.40 31.20
C THR A 111 10.18 9.99 32.45
N ASN A 112 11.49 9.75 32.60
CA ASN A 112 12.30 10.27 33.69
C ASN A 112 12.90 11.63 33.32
N VAL A 113 12.77 12.60 34.24
CA VAL A 113 13.33 13.96 34.09
C VAL A 113 14.86 13.97 34.21
N VAL A 114 15.42 12.97 34.90
CA VAL A 114 16.87 12.79 35.07
C VAL A 114 17.22 11.34 34.79
N LEU A 115 18.13 11.12 33.85
CA LEU A 115 18.69 9.81 33.52
C LEU A 115 20.05 9.64 34.19
N SER A 116 20.36 8.42 34.64
CA SER A 116 21.74 8.07 34.98
C SER A 116 22.63 8.09 33.73
N GLN A 117 23.94 8.17 33.93
CA GLN A 117 24.91 8.16 32.82
C GLN A 117 24.75 6.93 31.90
N ARG A 118 24.42 5.77 32.48
CA ARG A 118 24.22 4.52 31.73
C ARG A 118 22.95 4.59 30.90
N GLU A 119 21.84 5.04 31.48
CA GLU A 119 20.56 5.20 30.78
C GLU A 119 20.66 6.21 29.64
N GLN A 120 21.32 7.35 29.88
CA GLN A 120 21.55 8.35 28.84
C GLN A 120 22.37 7.78 27.68
N THR A 121 23.40 6.98 27.98
CA THR A 121 24.23 6.34 26.94
C THR A 121 23.41 5.33 26.13
N THR A 122 22.64 4.47 26.80
CA THR A 122 21.75 3.50 26.15
C THR A 122 20.70 4.18 25.28
N PHE A 123 20.09 5.26 25.78
CA PHE A 123 19.11 6.05 25.04
C PHE A 123 19.70 6.65 23.75
N ASN A 124 20.91 7.21 23.83
CA ASN A 124 21.61 7.76 22.66
C ASN A 124 21.93 6.66 21.63
N HIS A 125 22.30 5.46 22.07
CA HIS A 125 22.50 4.32 21.16
C HIS A 125 21.22 3.89 20.46
N LEU A 126 20.10 3.84 21.19
CA LEU A 126 18.79 3.53 20.63
C LEU A 126 18.35 4.58 19.60
N GLN A 127 18.46 5.87 19.93
CA GLN A 127 18.18 6.95 18.98
C GLN A 127 19.05 6.84 17.72
N ARG A 128 20.35 6.55 17.88
CA ARG A 128 21.25 6.37 16.74
C ARG A 128 20.89 5.15 15.90
N TYR A 129 20.50 4.04 16.53
CA TYR A 129 20.07 2.83 15.82
C TYR A 129 18.83 3.13 14.96
N VAL A 130 17.80 3.71 15.56
CA VAL A 130 16.53 4.02 14.88
C VAL A 130 16.73 5.09 13.81
N LYS A 131 17.53 6.13 14.08
CA LYS A 131 17.85 7.18 13.10
C LYS A 131 18.49 6.64 11.82
N ASN A 132 19.30 5.59 11.94
CA ASN A 132 20.01 4.97 10.82
C ASN A 132 19.31 3.72 10.27
N ALA A 133 18.09 3.41 10.72
CA ALA A 133 17.28 2.37 10.12
C ALA A 133 16.95 2.74 8.66
N ASP A 134 17.03 1.75 7.77
CA ASP A 134 16.55 1.88 6.39
C ASP A 134 15.02 2.08 6.34
N GLN A 135 14.51 2.47 5.17
CA GLN A 135 13.11 2.86 5.01
C GLN A 135 12.15 1.71 5.36
N ASP A 136 12.47 0.48 4.94
CA ASP A 136 11.69 -0.72 5.25
C ASP A 136 11.63 -1.01 6.75
N LYS A 137 12.75 -0.89 7.46
CA LYS A 137 12.77 -1.03 8.92
C LYS A 137 12.04 0.12 9.58
N ALA A 138 12.18 1.36 9.11
CA ALA A 138 11.51 2.53 9.68
C ALA A 138 9.98 2.47 9.55
N GLU A 139 9.45 1.85 8.49
CA GLU A 139 8.01 1.65 8.29
C GLU A 139 7.45 0.48 9.09
N LYS A 140 8.27 -0.57 9.34
CA LYS A 140 7.89 -1.72 10.18
C LYS A 140 8.14 -1.49 11.68
N ASN A 141 9.03 -0.57 12.01
CA ASN A 141 9.43 -0.22 13.38
C ASN A 141 8.31 0.30 14.29
N PRO A 142 7.23 0.97 13.84
CA PRO A 142 6.13 1.37 14.74
C PRO A 142 5.50 0.15 15.43
N ALA A 143 5.37 -0.99 14.73
CA ALA A 143 4.87 -2.23 15.29
C ALA A 143 5.90 -2.88 16.25
N PHE A 144 7.19 -2.84 15.92
CA PHE A 144 8.27 -3.35 16.77
C PHE A 144 8.46 -2.51 18.04
N LEU A 145 8.38 -1.17 17.95
CA LEU A 145 8.48 -0.26 19.08
C LEU A 145 7.24 -0.37 19.98
N HIS A 146 6.04 -0.48 19.40
CA HIS A 146 4.84 -0.79 20.17
C HIS A 146 4.97 -2.12 20.92
N TRP A 147 5.48 -3.18 20.26
CA TRP A 147 5.75 -4.46 20.90
C TRP A 147 6.80 -4.35 22.02
N PHE A 148 7.92 -3.66 21.77
CA PHE A 148 9.01 -3.47 22.73
C PHE A 148 8.55 -2.68 23.97
N PHE A 149 7.79 -1.59 23.81
CA PHE A 149 7.27 -0.81 24.93
C PHE A 149 6.13 -1.52 25.68
N CYS A 150 5.32 -2.34 25.01
CA CYS A 150 4.26 -3.11 25.70
C CYS A 150 4.76 -4.34 26.46
N HIS A 151 5.93 -4.89 26.12
CA HIS A 151 6.40 -6.18 26.69
C HIS A 151 7.70 -6.09 27.50
N MET A 152 8.39 -4.95 27.50
CA MET A 152 9.66 -4.78 28.22
C MET A 152 9.66 -3.68 29.30
N CYS A 153 8.51 -3.01 29.53
CA CYS A 153 8.27 -2.16 30.70
C CYS A 153 7.28 -2.83 31.66
#